data_AF-A0A3P3W818-F1
#
_entry.id   AF-A0A3P3W818-F1
#
_cell.length_a   1.000
_cell.length_b   1.000
_cell.length_c   1.000
_cell.angle_alpha   90.00
_cell.angle_beta   90.00
_cell.angle_gamma   90.00
#
_symmetry.space_group_name_H-M   'P 1'
#
loop_
_entity.id
_entity.type
_entity.pdbx_description
1 polymer ?
#
loop_
_entity_poly.entity_id
_entity_poly.type
_entity_poly.pdbx_seq_one_letter_code
_entity_poly.pdbx_strand_id
1 'polypeptide(L)'
;MDDSYREFLIKTVLFLEEASGNLFAQILNLASHNEFPMLRENFESGEIFNFNIRMFENTKDVNVLKLIELYTKIENERLNIIEINKITEEELDHYFASSDVSINDYDDDENEDLFGDFPLFLN
;
A
#
# COMPACT_ATOMS: atom_id res chain seq x y z
N MET A 1 -14.09 -23.84 4.55
CA MET A 1 -14.50 -22.44 4.35
C MET A 1 -15.30 -22.40 3.07
N ASP A 2 -16.24 -21.48 2.97
CA ASP A 2 -16.85 -21.17 1.67
C ASP A 2 -15.77 -20.56 0.76
N ASP A 3 -15.75 -20.95 -0.52
CA ASP A 3 -14.72 -20.50 -1.47
C ASP A 3 -14.76 -18.97 -1.64
N SER A 4 -15.96 -18.38 -1.52
CA SER A 4 -16.15 -16.93 -1.51
C SER A 4 -15.42 -16.23 -0.36
N TYR A 5 -15.43 -16.83 0.84
CA TYR A 5 -14.80 -16.24 2.01
C TYR A 5 -13.27 -16.26 1.90
N ARG A 6 -12.69 -17.33 1.34
CA ARG A 6 -11.24 -17.41 1.13
C ARG A 6 -10.77 -16.39 0.10
N GLU A 7 -11.54 -16.21 -0.97
CA GLU A 7 -11.30 -15.15 -1.96
C GLU A 7 -11.33 -13.76 -1.31
N PHE A 8 -12.33 -13.46 -0.47
CA PHE A 8 -12.41 -12.16 0.22
C PHE A 8 -11.24 -11.94 1.18
N LEU A 9 -10.75 -12.97 1.86
CA LEU A 9 -9.55 -12.87 2.69
C LEU A 9 -8.31 -12.49 1.85
N ILE A 10 -8.11 -13.15 0.71
CA ILE A 10 -6.98 -12.87 -0.18
C ILE A 10 -7.08 -11.44 -0.73
N LYS A 11 -8.25 -11.03 -1.22
CA LYS A 11 -8.50 -9.65 -1.67
C LYS A 11 -8.26 -8.61 -0.58
N THR A 12 -8.63 -8.93 0.66
CA THR A 12 -8.38 -8.04 1.81
C THR A 12 -6.88 -7.91 2.08
N VAL A 13 -6.12 -9.00 2.02
CA VAL A 13 -4.66 -8.97 2.20
C VAL A 13 -3.99 -8.09 1.13
N LEU A 14 -4.36 -8.27 -0.14
CA LEU A 14 -3.83 -7.48 -1.25
C LEU A 14 -4.20 -6.00 -1.11
N PHE A 15 -5.44 -5.69 -0.72
CA PHE A 15 -5.86 -4.33 -0.45
C PHE A 15 -5.04 -3.68 0.68
N LEU A 16 -4.77 -4.41 1.76
CA LEU A 16 -3.97 -3.88 2.88
C LEU A 16 -2.52 -3.61 2.47
N GLU A 17 -1.96 -4.39 1.55
CA GLU A 17 -0.64 -4.16 0.96
C GLU A 17 -0.61 -2.90 0.09
N GLU A 18 -1.60 -2.74 -0.80
CA GLU A 18 -1.71 -1.53 -1.62
C GLU A 18 -1.92 -0.28 -0.76
N ALA A 19 -2.83 -0.36 0.22
CA ALA A 19 -3.15 0.74 1.11
C ALA A 19 -1.95 1.17 1.96
N SER A 20 -1.14 0.21 2.44
CA SER A 20 0.06 0.53 3.21
C SER A 20 1.15 1.14 2.33
N GLY A 21 1.30 0.68 1.08
CA GLY A 21 2.18 1.29 0.08
C GLY A 21 1.80 2.75 -0.22
N ASN A 22 0.51 3.01 -0.42
CA ASN A 22 -0.01 4.36 -0.63
C ASN A 22 0.19 5.27 0.59
N LEU A 23 -0.14 4.78 1.79
CA LEU A 23 0.09 5.49 3.05
C LEU A 23 1.57 5.83 3.22
N PHE A 24 2.45 4.89 2.90
CA PHE A 24 3.89 5.06 2.98
C PHE A 24 4.40 6.16 2.04
N ALA A 25 3.92 6.21 0.80
CA ALA A 25 4.26 7.30 -0.13
C ALA A 25 3.86 8.68 0.44
N GLN A 26 2.72 8.78 1.12
CA GLN A 26 2.30 10.04 1.75
C GLN A 26 3.16 10.40 2.97
N ILE A 27 3.59 9.41 3.76
CA ILE A 27 4.56 9.62 4.86
C ILE A 27 5.85 10.21 4.32
N LEU A 28 6.37 9.65 3.23
CA LEU A 28 7.57 10.18 2.56
C LEU A 28 7.37 11.61 2.10
N ASN A 29 6.26 11.92 1.44
CA ASN A 29 5.98 13.27 0.95
C ASN A 29 5.94 14.30 2.09
N LEU A 30 5.31 13.96 3.21
CA LEU A 30 5.25 14.82 4.40
C LEU A 30 6.62 15.01 5.04
N ALA A 31 7.33 13.91 5.26
CA ALA A 31 8.67 13.95 5.86
C ALA A 31 9.65 14.73 4.98
N SER A 32 9.57 14.56 3.66
CA SER A 32 10.41 15.24 2.67
C SER A 32 10.18 16.75 2.60
N HIS A 33 8.96 17.20 2.89
CA HIS A 33 8.63 18.63 2.92
C HIS A 33 9.16 19.34 4.16
N ASN A 34 9.20 18.65 5.31
CA ASN A 34 9.40 19.31 6.59
C ASN A 34 10.78 19.03 7.21
N GLU A 35 11.17 17.76 7.33
CA GLU A 35 12.33 17.37 8.14
C GLU A 35 13.45 16.69 7.34
N PHE A 36 13.15 16.18 6.13
CA PHE A 36 14.09 15.41 5.32
C PHE A 36 14.13 15.89 3.87
N PRO A 37 14.52 17.14 3.58
CA PRO A 37 14.57 17.66 2.21
C PRO A 37 15.50 16.85 1.29
N MET A 38 16.50 16.17 1.85
CA MET A 38 17.40 15.28 1.10
C MET A 38 16.69 14.07 0.47
N LEU A 39 15.51 13.69 0.97
CA LEU A 39 14.67 12.72 0.30
C LEU A 39 14.24 13.27 -1.07
N ARG A 40 13.89 14.55 -1.21
CA ARG A 40 13.54 15.15 -2.51
C ARG A 40 14.69 15.14 -3.53
N GLU A 41 15.94 15.19 -3.06
CA GLU A 41 17.13 15.30 -3.92
C GLU A 41 17.67 13.94 -4.40
N ASN A 42 17.31 12.84 -3.73
CA ASN A 42 17.88 11.51 -3.99
C ASN A 42 16.95 10.55 -4.75
N PHE A 43 15.76 10.97 -5.19
CA PHE A 43 14.85 10.12 -5.95
C PHE A 43 15.07 10.27 -7.45
N GLU A 44 15.87 9.40 -8.05
CA GLU A 44 15.83 9.20 -9.49
C GLU A 44 14.58 8.41 -9.88
N SER A 45 13.89 8.85 -10.93
CA SER A 45 12.67 8.21 -11.42
C SER A 45 12.96 6.76 -11.84
N GLY A 46 12.37 5.79 -11.13
CA GLY A 46 12.49 4.36 -11.43
C GLY A 46 13.42 3.57 -10.49
N GLU A 47 13.98 4.18 -9.45
CA GLU A 47 14.69 3.42 -8.42
C GLU A 47 13.71 2.63 -7.53
N ILE A 48 13.95 1.32 -7.41
CA ILE A 48 13.31 0.46 -6.41
C ILE A 48 14.01 0.74 -5.08
N PHE A 49 13.38 1.57 -4.25
CA PHE A 49 13.92 1.90 -2.95
C PHE A 49 13.36 0.95 -1.89
N ASN A 50 14.25 0.16 -1.28
CA ASN A 50 13.93 -0.67 -0.12
C ASN A 50 13.88 0.19 1.14
N PHE A 51 12.70 0.76 1.40
CA PHE A 51 12.49 1.68 2.51
C PHE A 51 12.37 0.95 3.84
N ASN A 52 12.94 1.56 4.88
CA ASN A 52 12.89 1.06 6.24
C ASN A 52 12.30 2.14 7.15
N ILE A 53 11.31 1.77 7.95
CA ILE A 53 10.68 2.62 8.98
C ILE A 53 11.71 3.30 9.90
N ARG A 54 12.90 2.69 10.05
CA ARG A 54 14.05 3.25 10.76
C ARG A 54 14.52 4.61 10.24
N MET A 55 14.22 4.94 8.98
CA MET A 55 14.54 6.25 8.39
C MET A 55 13.84 7.42 9.10
N PHE A 56 12.75 7.12 9.81
CA PHE A 56 11.99 8.11 10.57
C PHE A 56 12.22 8.05 12.08
N GLU A 57 13.19 7.27 12.58
CA GLU A 57 13.45 7.13 14.02
C GLU A 57 13.69 8.47 14.74
N ASN A 58 14.19 9.47 14.01
CA ASN A 58 14.50 10.80 14.56
C ASN A 58 13.50 11.90 14.13
N THR A 59 12.40 11.53 13.47
CA THR A 59 11.38 12.53 13.07
C THR A 59 10.71 13.12 14.31
N LYS A 60 10.50 14.44 14.33
CA LYS A 60 9.75 15.13 15.39
C LYS A 60 8.36 15.54 14.93
N ASP A 61 8.06 15.34 13.65
CA ASP A 61 6.74 15.61 13.09
C ASP A 61 5.72 14.62 13.65
N VAL A 62 4.81 15.14 14.47
CA VAL A 62 3.77 14.35 15.14
C VAL A 62 2.83 13.67 14.15
N ASN A 63 2.60 14.26 12.97
CA ASN A 63 1.75 13.67 11.95
C ASN A 63 2.46 12.48 11.31
N VAL A 64 3.74 12.65 10.95
CA VAL A 64 4.58 11.57 10.42
C VAL A 64 4.63 10.41 11.41
N LEU A 65 4.87 10.67 12.69
CA LEU A 65 4.88 9.64 13.75
C LEU A 65 3.56 8.86 13.83
N LYS A 66 2.41 9.55 13.77
CA LYS A 66 1.09 8.89 13.81
C LYS A 66 0.83 8.02 12.58
N LEU A 67 1.24 8.48 11.41
CA LEU A 67 1.07 7.73 10.17
C LEU A 67 1.99 6.51 10.13
N ILE A 68 3.20 6.61 10.65
CA ILE A 68 4.11 5.48 10.84
C ILE A 68 3.51 4.42 11.77
N GLU A 69 2.88 4.84 12.87
CA GLU A 69 2.20 3.93 13.78
C GLU A 69 1.03 3.21 13.09
N LEU A 70 0.24 3.93 12.29
CA LEU A 70 -0.85 3.34 11.50
C LEU A 70 -0.33 2.37 10.44
N TYR A 71 0.70 2.75 9.69
CA TYR A 71 1.37 1.89 8.71
C TYR A 71 1.81 0.58 9.36
N THR A 72 2.50 0.66 10.51
CA THR A 72 2.96 -0.51 11.25
C THR A 72 1.81 -1.42 11.68
N LYS A 73 0.69 -0.84 12.11
CA LYS A 73 -0.52 -1.61 12.48
C LYS A 73 -1.12 -2.31 11.26
N ILE A 74 -1.22 -1.64 10.12
CA ILE A 74 -1.73 -2.23 8.89
C ILE A 74 -0.86 -3.42 8.45
N GLU A 75 0.47 -3.24 8.41
CA GLU A 75 1.41 -4.31 8.06
C GLU A 75 1.28 -5.52 8.99
N ASN A 76 1.25 -5.28 10.30
CA ASN A 76 1.13 -6.36 11.28
C ASN A 76 -0.19 -7.12 11.13
N GLU A 77 -1.31 -6.42 10.96
CA GLU A 77 -2.60 -7.08 10.77
C GLU A 77 -2.68 -7.83 9.43
N ARG A 78 -2.08 -7.29 8.36
CA ARG A 78 -1.96 -8.02 7.09
C ARG A 78 -1.21 -9.34 7.28
N LEU A 79 -0.05 -9.31 7.93
CA LEU A 79 0.75 -10.51 8.21
C LEU A 79 0.01 -11.50 9.11
N ASN A 80 -0.69 -11.01 10.14
CA ASN A 80 -1.52 -11.85 11.00
C ASN A 80 -2.63 -12.57 10.22
N ILE A 81 -3.32 -11.86 9.30
CA ILE A 81 -4.36 -12.46 8.46
C ILE A 81 -3.76 -13.55 7.56
N ILE A 82 -2.61 -13.30 6.94
CA ILE A 82 -1.87 -14.30 6.15
C ILE A 82 -1.55 -15.54 7.00
N GLU A 83 -0.94 -15.33 8.17
CA GLU A 83 -0.48 -16.41 9.04
C GLU A 83 -1.63 -17.27 9.58
N ILE A 84 -2.67 -16.63 10.14
CA ILE A 84 -3.82 -17.31 10.73
C ILE A 84 -4.56 -18.15 9.69
N ASN A 85 -4.67 -17.64 8.46
CA ASN A 85 -5.42 -18.31 7.39
C ASN A 85 -4.55 -19.20 6.49
N LYS A 86 -3.23 -19.22 6.72
CA LYS A 86 -2.25 -19.95 5.91
C LYS A 86 -2.41 -19.65 4.43
N ILE A 87 -2.50 -18.36 4.10
CA ILE A 87 -2.53 -17.89 2.72
C ILE A 87 -1.12 -18.07 2.17
N THR A 88 -0.97 -18.75 1.04
CA THR A 88 0.33 -19.00 0.43
C THR A 88 0.74 -17.87 -0.50
N GLU A 89 2.05 -17.74 -0.77
CA GLU A 89 2.54 -16.82 -1.81
C GLU A 89 1.94 -17.15 -3.18
N GLU A 90 1.78 -18.45 -3.51
CA GLU A 90 1.15 -18.90 -4.76
C GLU A 90 -0.30 -18.38 -4.90
N GLU A 91 -1.06 -18.32 -3.81
CA GLU A 91 -2.42 -17.75 -3.79
C GLU A 91 -2.37 -16.24 -4.02
N LEU A 92 -1.46 -15.51 -3.35
CA LEU A 92 -1.30 -14.08 -3.54
C LEU A 92 -0.90 -13.74 -4.98
N ASP A 93 0.08 -14.46 -5.53
CA ASP A 93 0.57 -14.30 -6.89
C ASP A 93 -0.52 -14.58 -7.93
N HIS A 94 -1.34 -15.61 -7.72
CA HIS A 94 -2.45 -15.93 -8.60
C HIS A 94 -3.47 -14.78 -8.69
N TYR A 95 -3.81 -14.18 -7.54
CA TYR A 95 -4.74 -13.05 -7.50
C TYR A 95 -4.12 -11.75 -8.01
N PHE A 96 -2.83 -11.53 -7.77
CA PHE A 96 -2.10 -10.38 -8.32
C PHE A 96 -2.04 -10.42 -9.86
N ALA A 97 -1.69 -11.58 -10.43
CA ALA A 97 -1.64 -11.77 -11.88
C ALA A 97 -3.02 -11.71 -12.55
N SER A 98 -4.10 -12.01 -11.82
CA SER A 98 -5.47 -11.92 -12.35
C SER A 98 -6.09 -10.52 -12.22
N SER A 99 -5.65 -9.70 -11.26
CA SER A 99 -6.00 -8.27 -11.21
C SER A 99 -5.41 -7.46 -12.36
N ASP A 100 -4.21 -7.80 -12.86
CA ASP A 100 -3.59 -7.15 -14.02
C ASP A 100 -4.27 -7.51 -15.37
N VAL A 101 -5.07 -8.57 -15.40
CA VAL A 101 -5.76 -9.06 -16.61
C VAL A 101 -7.20 -8.53 -16.71
N SER A 102 -7.74 -7.88 -15.67
CA SER A 102 -9.17 -7.52 -15.58
C SER A 102 -9.55 -6.09 -16.01
N ILE A 103 -8.65 -5.27 -16.57
CA ILE A 103 -9.03 -3.91 -17.01
C ILE A 103 -9.89 -3.92 -18.30
N ASN A 104 -10.06 -5.06 -18.99
CA ASN A 104 -10.76 -5.09 -20.29
C ASN A 104 -12.14 -5.75 -20.34
N ASP A 105 -12.68 -6.33 -19.25
CA ASP A 105 -13.96 -7.07 -19.30
C ASP A 105 -15.01 -6.59 -18.28
N TYR A 106 -14.90 -5.37 -17.75
CA TYR A 106 -16.03 -4.74 -17.08
C TYR A 106 -16.91 -4.03 -18.11
N ASP A 107 -17.85 -4.80 -18.67
CA ASP A 107 -19.02 -4.29 -19.39
C ASP A 107 -19.78 -3.29 -18.51
N ASP A 108 -20.17 -2.18 -19.16
CA ASP A 108 -21.12 -1.15 -18.73
C ASP A 108 -22.24 -1.70 -17.84
N ASP A 109 -22.30 -1.23 -16.58
CA ASP A 109 -23.49 -0.60 -16.01
C ASP A 109 -23.25 -0.20 -14.53
N GLU A 110 -23.16 1.12 -14.33
CA GLU A 110 -23.42 1.87 -13.09
C GLU A 110 -22.77 1.38 -11.77
N ASN A 111 -21.53 1.79 -11.54
CA ASN A 111 -21.09 2.30 -10.23
C ASN A 111 -20.05 3.40 -10.45
N GLU A 112 -20.52 4.64 -10.52
CA GLU A 112 -19.68 5.83 -10.36
C GLU A 112 -19.01 5.81 -8.98
N ASP A 113 -17.73 6.21 -8.96
CA ASP A 113 -16.92 6.59 -7.82
C ASP A 113 -16.49 5.48 -6.84
N LEU A 114 -15.29 4.91 -7.06
CA LEU A 114 -14.48 4.41 -5.93
C LEU A 114 -12.96 4.41 -6.12
N PHE A 115 -12.45 4.62 -7.33
CA PHE A 115 -11.00 4.75 -7.56
C PHE A 115 -10.73 5.91 -8.49
N GLY A 116 -10.62 7.11 -7.92
CA GLY A 116 -10.18 8.28 -8.66
C GLY A 116 -8.70 8.17 -8.99
N ASP A 117 -8.34 8.42 -10.24
CA ASP A 117 -6.97 8.70 -10.64
C ASP A 117 -6.43 9.87 -9.80
N PHE A 118 -5.43 9.62 -8.96
CA PHE A 118 -4.78 10.67 -8.18
C PHE A 118 -3.54 11.20 -8.93
N PRO A 119 -3.56 12.44 -9.42
CA PRO A 119 -2.38 13.04 -10.03
C PRO A 119 -1.30 13.29 -8.96
N LEU A 120 -0.07 12.84 -9.25
CA LEU A 120 1.12 13.29 -8.53
C LEU A 120 1.36 14.76 -8.83
N PHE A 121 1.03 15.65 -7.89
CA PHE A 121 1.42 17.05 -7.99
C PHE A 121 2.87 17.21 -7.56
N LEU A 122 3.78 17.09 -8.52
CA LEU A 122 5.14 17.62 -8.42
C LEU A 122 5.10 19.12 -8.73
N ASN A 123 5.31 19.96 -7.73
CA ASN A 123 5.74 21.36 -7.90
C ASN A 123 7.14 21.55 -7.31
#